data_AF-A0A9W8LST8-F1
#
_entry.id   AF-A0A9W8LST8-F1
#
_cell.length_a   1.000
_cell.length_b   1.000
_cell.length_c   1.000
_cell.angle_alpha   90.00
_cell.angle_beta   90.00
_cell.angle_gamma   90.00
#
_symmetry.space_group_name_H-M   'P 1'
#
loop_
_entity.id
_entity.type
_entity.pdbx_description
1 polymer ?
#
loop_
_entity_poly.entity_id
_entity_poly.type
_entity_poly.pdbx_seq_one_letter_code
_entity_poly.pdbx_strand_id
1 'polypeptide(L)'
;RNHAIAEFERQQNNVDKDNTSSTSGGANRAVCMNINEQPESATGQSRMETGEEIEDDLVAGVSDVMQPALVLGVQSDILFPVKQQKEIADILRRAGNTKVTYYELDALYGHDTFLIDFVTVGAAIKGHLENSSR
;
A
#
# COMPACT_ATOMS: atom_id res chain seq x y z
N ARG A 1 2.91 -26.75 20.93
CA ARG A 1 2.67 -25.29 20.76
C ARG A 1 3.99 -24.67 20.36
N ASN A 2 4.13 -24.28 19.11
CA ASN A 2 5.40 -23.90 18.50
C ASN A 2 5.85 -22.54 19.04
N HIS A 3 7.11 -22.47 19.48
CA HIS A 3 7.74 -21.28 20.08
C HIS A 3 7.62 -20.03 19.18
N ALA A 4 7.61 -20.23 17.86
CA ALA A 4 7.45 -19.17 16.86
C ALA A 4 6.11 -18.42 16.95
N ILE A 5 5.03 -19.05 17.45
CA ILE A 5 3.72 -18.40 17.58
C ILE A 5 3.72 -17.42 18.76
N ALA A 6 4.51 -17.69 19.81
CA ALA A 6 4.56 -16.85 21.00
C ALA A 6 5.37 -15.56 20.80
N GLU A 7 6.31 -15.53 19.84
CA GLU A 7 7.03 -14.31 19.48
C GLU A 7 6.19 -13.38 18.59
N PHE A 8 5.29 -13.94 17.78
CA PHE A 8 4.37 -13.19 16.92
C PHE A 8 3.39 -12.32 17.72
N GLU A 9 2.94 -12.77 18.89
CA GLU A 9 1.98 -12.02 19.73
C GLU A 9 2.63 -10.92 20.59
N ARG A 10 3.96 -10.94 20.79
CA ARG A 10 4.66 -9.93 21.61
C ARG A 10 4.93 -8.61 20.89
N GLN A 11 4.98 -8.62 19.56
CA GLN A 11 5.35 -7.45 18.77
C GLN A 11 4.19 -6.47 18.50
N GLN A 12 2.94 -6.82 18.84
CA GLN A 12 1.79 -5.95 18.60
C GLN A 12 1.56 -4.84 19.66
N ASN A 13 2.26 -4.84 20.80
CA ASN A 13 1.88 -4.01 21.96
C ASN A 13 2.69 -2.70 22.18
N ASN A 14 3.51 -2.24 21.23
CA ASN A 14 4.47 -1.16 21.54
C ASN A 14 4.58 0.00 20.53
N VAL A 15 3.58 0.24 19.68
CA VAL A 15 3.66 1.34 18.70
C VAL A 15 2.41 2.22 18.77
N ASP A 16 2.33 3.01 19.83
CA ASP A 16 1.45 4.18 19.92
C ASP A 16 2.08 5.18 20.89
N LYS A 17 2.99 6.00 20.38
CA LYS A 17 3.35 7.32 20.92
C LYS A 17 4.30 8.03 19.96
N ASP A 18 4.00 9.29 19.72
CA ASP A 18 4.84 10.33 19.10
C ASP A 18 4.52 10.66 17.64
N ASN A 19 3.52 11.54 17.43
CA ASN A 19 3.53 12.46 16.31
C ASN A 19 2.96 13.83 16.73
N THR A 20 3.80 14.87 16.77
CA THR A 20 3.38 16.27 16.95
C THR A 20 4.34 17.22 16.23
N SER A 21 3.79 17.89 15.20
CA SER A 21 4.11 19.23 14.63
C SER A 21 5.51 19.54 14.06
N SER A 22 5.55 20.06 12.82
CA SER A 22 5.79 21.51 12.55
C SER A 22 5.92 21.83 11.05
N THR A 23 5.45 23.03 10.68
CA THR A 23 5.30 23.57 9.32
C THR A 23 6.16 24.83 9.15
N SER A 24 6.86 24.98 8.02
CA SER A 24 7.29 26.26 7.39
C SER A 24 8.03 25.89 6.09
N GLY A 25 7.81 26.44 4.89
CA GLY A 25 7.51 27.80 4.46
C GLY A 25 8.64 28.25 3.52
N GLY A 26 8.39 28.41 2.21
CA GLY A 26 9.43 28.84 1.27
C GLY A 26 8.94 28.98 -0.18
N ALA A 27 8.84 30.24 -0.63
CA ALA A 27 8.32 30.67 -1.92
C ALA A 27 9.33 30.47 -3.08
N ASN A 28 8.83 30.24 -4.31
CA ASN A 28 9.51 30.65 -5.54
C ASN A 28 8.49 31.01 -6.63
N ARG A 29 8.57 32.26 -7.10
CA ARG A 29 7.80 32.86 -8.20
C ARG A 29 8.48 32.54 -9.54
N ALA A 30 7.71 32.08 -10.52
CA ALA A 30 8.00 32.28 -11.93
C ALA A 30 6.68 32.50 -12.69
N VAL A 31 6.62 33.61 -13.42
CA VAL A 31 5.57 34.12 -14.32
C VAL A 31 6.32 34.32 -15.64
N CYS A 32 5.90 34.05 -16.88
CA CYS A 32 4.67 33.64 -17.57
C CYS A 32 5.11 33.28 -19.02
N MET A 33 4.28 32.58 -19.80
CA MET A 33 4.05 32.84 -21.25
C MET A 33 2.74 32.17 -21.66
N ASN A 34 1.76 33.01 -22.03
CA ASN A 34 0.45 32.66 -22.57
C ASN A 34 0.52 32.48 -24.09
N ILE A 35 -0.10 31.42 -24.62
CA ILE A 35 -0.52 31.34 -26.02
C ILE A 35 -1.96 30.76 -26.09
N ASN A 36 -2.90 31.68 -26.36
CA ASN A 36 -4.30 31.61 -26.82
C ASN A 36 -5.12 30.28 -26.75
N GLU A 37 -6.19 30.32 -25.93
CA GLU A 37 -7.64 30.17 -26.24
C GLU A 37 -8.01 29.41 -27.56
N GLN A 38 -8.93 28.43 -27.67
CA GLN A 38 -10.13 27.97 -26.93
C GLN A 38 -10.59 26.59 -27.52
N PRO A 39 -11.58 25.81 -26.99
CA PRO A 39 -12.79 26.23 -26.27
C PRO A 39 -13.00 25.59 -24.89
N GLU A 40 -13.62 26.38 -24.03
CA GLU A 40 -14.04 26.01 -22.70
C GLU A 40 -15.23 25.05 -22.76
N SER A 41 -15.00 23.77 -22.47
CA SER A 41 -16.05 22.88 -21.96
C SER A 41 -16.22 23.17 -20.47
N ALA A 42 -17.24 23.94 -20.14
CA ALA A 42 -17.57 24.37 -18.79
C ALA A 42 -17.89 23.17 -17.86
N THR A 43 -16.93 22.77 -17.03
CA THR A 43 -17.09 22.43 -15.58
C THR A 43 -15.72 22.13 -14.98
N GLY A 44 -14.88 23.15 -14.89
CA GLY A 44 -13.64 23.12 -14.12
C GLY A 44 -13.90 23.44 -12.67
N GLN A 45 -14.12 22.42 -11.85
CA GLN A 45 -13.91 22.50 -10.40
C GLN A 45 -12.94 21.37 -10.05
N SER A 46 -11.67 21.69 -9.89
CA SER A 46 -10.75 20.83 -9.13
C SER A 46 -11.22 20.88 -7.67
N ARG A 47 -12.24 20.09 -7.37
CA ARG A 47 -12.65 19.79 -6.00
C ARG A 47 -11.51 18.95 -5.42
N MET A 48 -10.91 19.40 -4.31
CA MET A 48 -10.01 18.53 -3.56
C MET A 48 -10.88 17.40 -3.00
N GLU A 49 -10.69 16.21 -3.52
CA GLU A 49 -11.30 14.99 -2.99
C GLU A 49 -10.80 14.76 -1.57
N THR A 50 -11.70 14.34 -0.68
CA THR A 50 -11.31 13.95 0.68
C THR A 50 -10.59 12.61 0.65
N GLY A 51 -9.83 12.29 1.70
CA GLY A 51 -9.15 10.98 1.79
C GLY A 51 -10.13 9.80 1.72
N GLU A 52 -11.33 9.96 2.28
CA GLU A 52 -12.39 8.93 2.23
C GLU A 52 -12.94 8.75 0.81
N GLU A 53 -13.17 9.85 0.07
CA GLU A 53 -13.63 9.79 -1.33
C GLU A 53 -12.63 9.04 -2.23
N ILE A 54 -11.33 9.29 -2.05
CA ILE A 54 -10.27 8.58 -2.79
C ILE A 54 -10.28 7.09 -2.44
N GLU A 55 -10.38 6.75 -1.15
CA GLU A 55 -10.41 5.35 -0.73
C GLU A 55 -11.63 4.60 -1.27
N ASP A 56 -12.80 5.23 -1.31
CA ASP A 56 -14.01 4.63 -1.87
C ASP A 56 -13.88 4.38 -3.38
N ASP A 57 -13.27 5.31 -4.12
CA ASP A 57 -12.97 5.12 -5.55
C ASP A 57 -11.96 4.00 -5.77
N LEU A 58 -10.95 3.86 -4.90
CA LEU A 58 -10.00 2.75 -4.96
C LEU A 58 -10.68 1.40 -4.68
N VAL A 59 -11.57 1.35 -3.68
CA VAL A 59 -12.38 0.16 -3.37
C VAL A 59 -13.27 -0.21 -4.55
N ALA A 60 -13.93 0.78 -5.16
CA ALA A 60 -14.75 0.57 -6.36
C ALA A 60 -13.90 0.07 -7.54
N GLY A 61 -12.69 0.61 -7.72
CA GLY A 61 -11.79 0.23 -8.82
C GLY A 61 -11.29 -1.21 -8.75
N VAL A 62 -11.22 -1.80 -7.55
CA VAL A 62 -10.78 -3.20 -7.37
C VAL A 62 -11.92 -4.16 -7.01
N SER A 63 -13.18 -3.72 -7.12
CA SER A 63 -14.36 -4.50 -6.72
C SER A 63 -14.48 -5.87 -7.40
N ASP A 64 -13.92 -6.01 -8.61
CA ASP A 64 -14.01 -7.26 -9.38
C ASP A 64 -12.85 -8.23 -9.07
N VAL A 65 -11.88 -7.83 -8.24
CA VAL A 65 -10.70 -8.63 -7.90
C VAL A 65 -11.05 -9.60 -6.75
N MET A 66 -11.72 -10.70 -7.08
CA MET A 66 -12.19 -11.71 -6.12
C MET A 66 -11.32 -12.98 -6.03
N GLN A 67 -10.27 -13.05 -6.84
CA GLN A 67 -9.30 -14.15 -6.78
C GLN A 67 -8.47 -14.10 -5.48
N PRO A 68 -7.97 -15.24 -4.98
CA PRO A 68 -6.99 -15.23 -3.89
C PRO A 68 -5.82 -14.29 -4.22
N ALA A 69 -5.48 -13.42 -3.27
CA ALA A 69 -4.44 -12.42 -3.47
C ALA A 69 -3.38 -12.55 -2.36
N LEU A 70 -2.12 -12.58 -2.76
CA LEU A 70 -0.99 -12.46 -1.85
C LEU A 70 -0.34 -11.09 -2.06
N VAL A 71 -0.28 -10.29 -1.01
CA VAL A 71 0.42 -9.01 -0.99
C VAL A 71 1.65 -9.14 -0.10
N LEU A 72 2.82 -8.88 -0.68
CA LEU A 72 4.10 -8.89 0.03
C LEU A 72 4.62 -7.45 0.13
N GLY A 73 5.05 -7.04 1.32
CA GLY A 73 5.77 -5.79 1.53
C GLY A 73 7.14 -6.06 2.14
N VAL A 74 8.11 -5.20 1.91
CA VAL A 74 9.44 -5.28 2.51
C VAL A 74 9.65 -4.04 3.36
N GLN A 75 10.01 -4.20 4.63
CA GLN A 75 10.10 -3.08 5.57
C GLN A 75 11.16 -2.05 5.20
N SER A 76 12.24 -2.49 4.54
CA SER A 76 13.35 -1.65 4.09
C SER A 76 13.18 -1.09 2.67
N ASP A 77 12.04 -1.35 2.00
CA ASP A 77 11.79 -0.80 0.66
C ASP A 77 11.50 0.71 0.74
N ILE A 78 12.39 1.49 0.12
CA ILE A 78 12.30 2.95 0.04
C ILE A 78 11.55 3.45 -1.19
N LEU A 79 11.41 2.61 -2.23
CA LEU A 79 10.75 2.96 -3.47
C LEU A 79 9.24 2.71 -3.37
N PHE A 80 8.87 1.63 -2.69
CA PHE A 80 7.50 1.25 -2.41
C PHE A 80 7.35 0.95 -0.92
N PRO A 81 7.08 1.98 -0.09
CA PRO A 81 7.01 1.81 1.36
C PRO A 81 5.95 0.80 1.77
N VAL A 82 6.32 -0.12 2.68
CA VAL A 82 5.49 -1.23 3.18
C VAL A 82 4.04 -0.85 3.54
N LYS A 83 3.83 0.39 4.01
CA LYS A 83 2.50 0.94 4.33
C LYS A 83 1.58 0.94 3.09
N GLN A 84 2.09 1.28 1.92
CA GLN A 84 1.31 1.27 0.67
C GLN A 84 0.90 -0.16 0.29
N GLN A 85 1.76 -1.16 0.52
CA GLN A 85 1.39 -2.56 0.28
C GLN A 85 0.31 -3.02 1.27
N LYS A 86 0.38 -2.57 2.53
CA LYS A 86 -0.69 -2.81 3.50
C LYS A 86 -2.01 -2.18 3.05
N GLU A 87 -1.96 -0.93 2.58
CA GLU A 87 -3.14 -0.21 2.05
C GLU A 87 -3.77 -0.98 0.88
N ILE A 88 -2.99 -1.51 -0.06
CA ILE A 88 -3.50 -2.36 -1.15
C ILE A 88 -4.25 -3.59 -0.60
N ALA A 89 -3.66 -4.28 0.39
CA ALA A 89 -4.29 -5.45 1.00
C ALA A 89 -5.62 -5.08 1.70
N ASP A 90 -5.67 -3.93 2.36
CA ASP A 90 -6.86 -3.48 3.08
C ASP A 90 -7.95 -2.99 2.12
N ILE A 91 -7.61 -2.33 1.02
CA ILE A 91 -8.55 -1.94 -0.05
C ILE A 91 -9.17 -3.20 -0.68
N LEU A 92 -8.37 -4.22 -1.01
CA LEU A 92 -8.89 -5.48 -1.55
C LEU A 92 -9.87 -6.17 -0.58
N ARG A 93 -9.57 -6.15 0.73
CA ARG A 93 -10.48 -6.70 1.76
C ARG A 93 -11.76 -5.89 1.87
N ARG A 94 -11.67 -4.56 1.89
CA ARG A 94 -12.83 -3.65 1.92
C ARG A 94 -13.73 -3.82 0.70
N ALA A 95 -13.15 -4.11 -0.46
CA ALA A 95 -13.87 -4.44 -1.69
C ALA A 95 -14.61 -5.79 -1.64
N GLY A 96 -14.46 -6.56 -0.56
CA GLY A 96 -15.18 -7.82 -0.33
C GLY A 96 -14.35 -9.07 -0.59
N ASN A 97 -13.07 -8.94 -0.95
CA ASN A 97 -12.21 -10.10 -1.14
C ASN A 97 -11.76 -10.66 0.22
N THR A 98 -12.33 -11.80 0.62
CA THR A 98 -12.01 -12.49 1.87
C THR A 98 -10.75 -13.37 1.80
N LYS A 99 -10.15 -13.52 0.61
CA LYS A 99 -9.01 -14.40 0.33
C LYS A 99 -7.69 -13.62 0.15
N VAL A 100 -7.55 -12.51 0.88
CA VAL A 100 -6.37 -11.63 0.82
C VAL A 100 -5.41 -11.93 1.95
N THR A 101 -4.22 -12.40 1.61
CA THR A 101 -3.12 -12.65 2.53
C THR A 101 -2.08 -11.53 2.40
N TYR A 102 -1.63 -10.99 3.53
CA TYR A 102 -0.61 -9.95 3.58
C TYR A 102 0.56 -10.40 4.45
N TYR A 103 1.78 -10.23 3.97
CA TYR A 103 2.99 -10.48 4.75
C TYR A 103 4.02 -9.38 4.56
N GLU A 104 4.71 -9.05 5.64
CA GLU A 104 5.84 -8.14 5.67
C GLU A 104 7.14 -8.93 5.81
N LEU A 105 8.12 -8.61 4.98
CA LEU A 105 9.45 -9.20 4.99
C LEU A 105 10.41 -8.22 5.67
N ASP A 106 11.10 -8.72 6.69
CA ASP A 106 12.27 -8.04 7.26
C ASP A 106 13.52 -8.50 6.49
N ALA A 107 13.87 -7.74 5.46
CA ALA A 107 14.98 -8.05 4.57
C ALA A 107 15.90 -6.85 4.39
N LEU A 108 17.18 -7.09 4.11
CA LEU A 108 18.20 -6.05 3.99
C LEU A 108 18.23 -5.37 2.61
N TYR A 109 17.68 -6.02 1.59
CA TYR A 109 17.84 -5.59 0.19
C TYR A 109 16.72 -4.66 -0.30
N GLY A 110 15.79 -4.26 0.58
CA GLY A 110 14.69 -3.37 0.24
C GLY A 110 13.89 -3.89 -0.94
N HIS A 111 13.70 -3.03 -1.95
CA HIS A 111 13.01 -3.36 -3.18
C HIS A 111 13.52 -4.65 -3.83
N ASP A 112 14.83 -4.87 -3.88
CA ASP A 112 15.39 -6.02 -4.61
C ASP A 112 15.23 -7.36 -3.87
N THR A 113 14.63 -7.36 -2.68
CA THR A 113 14.39 -8.57 -1.88
C THR A 113 13.64 -9.65 -2.67
N PHE A 114 12.68 -9.28 -3.52
CA PHE A 114 11.94 -10.25 -4.31
C PHE A 114 12.79 -10.99 -5.35
N LEU A 115 13.93 -10.41 -5.75
CA LEU A 115 14.89 -11.00 -6.69
C LEU A 115 16.05 -11.72 -6.00
N ILE A 116 16.25 -11.50 -4.70
CA ILE A 116 17.43 -11.99 -3.98
C ILE A 116 17.05 -13.07 -2.97
N ASP A 117 16.02 -12.84 -2.16
CA ASP A 117 15.57 -13.79 -1.13
C ASP A 117 14.53 -14.78 -1.67
N PHE A 118 15.00 -15.63 -2.58
CA PHE A 118 14.17 -16.68 -3.18
C PHE A 118 13.61 -17.68 -2.16
N VAL A 119 14.27 -17.86 -1.02
CA VAL A 119 13.85 -18.83 -0.01
C VAL A 119 12.60 -18.32 0.69
N THR A 120 12.65 -17.11 1.24
CA THR A 120 11.52 -16.55 1.98
C THR A 120 10.36 -16.21 1.05
N VAL A 121 10.65 -15.53 -0.07
CA VAL A 121 9.63 -15.14 -1.06
C VAL A 121 9.04 -16.36 -1.74
N GLY A 122 9.88 -17.33 -2.13
CA GLY A 122 9.43 -18.57 -2.74
C GLY A 122 8.56 -19.41 -1.81
N ALA A 123 8.88 -19.47 -0.51
CA ALA A 123 8.04 -20.14 0.48
C ALA A 123 6.65 -19.48 0.61
N ALA A 124 6.60 -18.15 0.64
CA ALA A 124 5.34 -17.41 0.68
C ALA A 124 4.47 -17.65 -0.57
N ILE A 125 5.08 -17.58 -1.76
CA ILE A 125 4.39 -17.84 -3.04
C ILE A 125 3.89 -19.28 -3.08
N LYS A 126 4.74 -20.25 -2.75
CA LYS A 126 4.37 -21.67 -2.72
C LYS A 126 3.18 -21.91 -1.79
N GLY A 127 3.24 -21.40 -0.56
CA GLY A 127 2.15 -21.54 0.41
C GLY A 127 0.85 -20.91 -0.08
N HIS A 128 0.94 -19.77 -0.77
CA HIS A 128 -0.22 -19.15 -1.39
C HIS A 128 -0.81 -20.02 -2.51
N LEU A 129 -0.01 -20.50 -3.47
CA LEU A 129 -0.49 -21.33 -4.58
C LEU A 129 -1.12 -22.65 -4.12
N GLU A 130 -0.54 -23.28 -3.09
CA GLU A 130 -1.08 -24.52 -2.50
C GLU A 130 -2.41 -24.30 -1.77
N ASN A 131 -2.60 -23.14 -1.14
CA ASN A 131 -3.84 -22.80 -0.44
C ASN A 131 -4.92 -22.26 -1.38
N SER A 132 -4.54 -21.61 -2.48
CA SER A 132 -5.48 -21.07 -3.48
C SER A 132 -6.08 -22.14 -4.39
N SER A 133 -5.48 -23.33 -4.44
CA SER A 133 -5.94 -24.47 -5.26
C SER A 133 -6.91 -25.41 -4.54
N ARG A 134 -7.26 -25.12 -3.28
CA ARG A 134 -8.22 -25.89 -2.47
C ARG A 134 -9.56 -25.17 -2.39
#